data_AF-A0A838P2M5-F1
#
_entry.id   AF-A0A838P2M5-F1
#
_cell.length_a   1.000
_cell.length_b   1.000
_cell.length_c   1.000
_cell.angle_alpha   90.00
_cell.angle_beta   90.00
_cell.angle_gamma   90.00
#
_symmetry.space_group_name_H-M   'P 1'
#
loop_
_entity.id
_entity.type
_entity.pdbx_description
1 polymer ?
#
loop_
_entity_poly.entity_id
_entity_poly.type
_entity_poly.pdbx_seq_one_letter_code
_entity_poly.pdbx_strand_id
1 'polypeptide(L)'
;MTPVRWAALAALAGALYFAVQGGEYGTLDLRELRREAVRQEAEVARLQRVVDSLGRLAGAIERDPRMQERVARESFGMIRRGEFLFRIVPGEEAGPRLENGEGAR
;
A
#
# COMPACT_ATOMS: atom_id res chain seq x y z
N MET A 1 -56.23 12.27 -40.27
CA MET A 1 -54.75 12.35 -40.13
C MET A 1 -54.21 10.94 -40.18
N THR A 2 -53.31 10.63 -41.11
CA THR A 2 -52.90 9.26 -41.39
C THR A 2 -52.04 8.69 -40.24
N PRO A 3 -52.34 7.49 -39.73
CA PRO A 3 -51.60 6.87 -38.60
C PRO A 3 -50.09 6.75 -38.87
N VAL A 4 -49.73 6.68 -40.14
CA VAL A 4 -48.34 6.69 -40.64
C VAL A 4 -47.56 7.94 -40.19
N ARG A 5 -48.20 9.12 -40.13
CA ARG A 5 -47.52 10.36 -39.70
C ARG A 5 -47.24 10.37 -38.20
N TRP A 6 -48.13 9.78 -37.41
CA TRP A 6 -47.93 9.62 -35.96
C TRP A 6 -46.85 8.56 -35.66
N ALA A 7 -46.85 7.45 -36.40
CA ALA A 7 -45.79 6.45 -36.30
C ALA A 7 -44.41 7.04 -36.66
N ALA A 8 -44.33 7.84 -37.73
CA ALA A 8 -43.10 8.52 -38.13
C ALA A 8 -42.62 9.54 -37.08
N LEU A 9 -43.54 10.32 -36.49
CA LEU A 9 -43.21 11.24 -35.40
C LEU A 9 -42.73 10.52 -34.14
N ALA A 10 -43.38 9.40 -33.78
CA ALA A 10 -42.97 8.59 -32.63
C ALA A 10 -41.58 7.96 -32.85
N ALA A 11 -41.31 7.44 -34.06
CA ALA A 11 -40.01 6.90 -34.42
C ALA A 11 -38.91 7.98 -34.39
N LEU A 12 -39.20 9.18 -34.91
CA LEU A 12 -38.27 10.31 -34.89
C LEU A 12 -37.99 10.78 -33.44
N ALA A 13 -39.02 10.89 -32.61
CA ALA A 13 -38.87 11.25 -31.20
C ALA A 13 -38.08 10.19 -30.42
N GLY A 14 -38.33 8.91 -30.69
CA GLY A 14 -37.56 7.80 -30.10
C GLY A 14 -36.09 7.82 -30.52
N ALA A 15 -35.81 8.07 -31.79
CA ALA A 15 -34.43 8.22 -32.27
C ALA A 15 -33.73 9.44 -31.67
N LEU A 16 -34.43 10.57 -31.50
CA LEU A 16 -33.87 11.76 -30.87
C LEU A 16 -33.61 11.55 -29.37
N TYR A 17 -34.53 10.90 -28.67
CA TYR A 17 -34.37 10.50 -27.27
C TYR A 17 -33.16 9.56 -27.13
N PHE A 18 -33.04 8.56 -28.01
CA PHE A 18 -31.92 7.64 -28.01
C PHE A 18 -30.60 8.32 -28.39
N ALA A 19 -30.61 9.33 -29.26
CA ALA A 19 -29.41 10.11 -29.59
C ALA A 19 -28.97 11.01 -28.41
N VAL A 20 -29.91 11.63 -27.70
CA VAL A 20 -29.62 12.42 -26.49
C VAL A 20 -29.15 11.53 -25.33
N GLN A 21 -29.67 10.30 -25.24
CA GLN A 21 -29.35 9.39 -24.14
C GLN A 21 -28.16 8.45 -24.42
N GLY A 22 -27.92 8.12 -25.69
CA GLY A 22 -27.03 7.05 -26.15
C GLY A 22 -26.10 7.44 -27.31
N GLY A 23 -26.04 8.71 -27.69
CA GLY A 23 -25.05 9.22 -28.63
C GLY A 23 -23.66 9.30 -28.00
N GLU A 24 -22.93 8.19 -28.10
CA GLU A 24 -21.46 8.06 -27.96
C GLU A 24 -20.82 8.23 -26.57
N TYR A 25 -21.46 8.89 -25.60
CA TYR A 25 -21.00 8.91 -24.19
C TYR A 25 -22.21 8.93 -23.25
N GLY A 26 -22.84 7.78 -23.07
CA GLY A 26 -24.03 7.64 -22.24
C GLY A 26 -23.79 8.11 -20.79
N THR A 27 -24.82 8.65 -20.14
CA THR A 27 -24.77 9.10 -18.74
C THR A 27 -24.28 8.04 -17.74
N LEU A 28 -24.40 6.75 -18.11
CA LEU A 28 -23.86 5.62 -17.36
C LEU A 28 -22.33 5.52 -17.46
N ASP A 29 -21.76 5.76 -18.64
CA ASP A 29 -20.33 5.77 -18.88
C ASP A 29 -19.65 6.92 -18.12
N LEU A 30 -20.28 8.11 -18.11
CA LEU A 30 -19.85 9.23 -17.26
C LEU A 30 -19.83 8.89 -15.76
N ARG A 31 -20.76 8.04 -15.29
CA ARG A 31 -20.77 7.60 -13.88
C ARG A 31 -19.67 6.58 -13.61
N GLU A 32 -19.43 5.66 -14.53
CA GLU A 32 -18.36 4.67 -14.45
C GLU A 32 -16.99 5.35 -14.47
N LEU A 33 -16.79 6.27 -15.42
CA LEU A 33 -15.57 7.07 -15.54
C LEU A 33 -15.32 7.93 -14.30
N ARG A 34 -16.36 8.55 -13.72
CA ARG A 34 -16.24 9.27 -12.44
C ARG A 34 -15.86 8.34 -11.28
N ARG A 35 -16.43 7.14 -11.21
CA ARG A 35 -16.07 6.16 -10.18
C ARG A 35 -14.63 5.72 -10.32
N GLU A 36 -14.18 5.48 -11.55
CA GLU A 36 -12.79 5.12 -11.83
C GLU A 36 -11.83 6.26 -11.48
N ALA A 37 -12.15 7.50 -11.85
CA ALA A 37 -11.37 8.67 -11.47
C ALA A 37 -11.24 8.80 -9.94
N VAL A 38 -12.35 8.67 -9.19
CA VAL A 38 -12.32 8.71 -7.71
C VAL A 38 -11.47 7.58 -7.12
N ARG A 39 -11.54 6.37 -7.68
CA ARG A 39 -10.68 5.25 -7.25
C ARG A 39 -9.20 5.55 -7.47
N GLN A 40 -8.86 6.06 -8.64
CA GLN A 40 -7.48 6.40 -9.01
C GLN A 40 -6.93 7.54 -8.15
N GLU A 41 -7.72 8.59 -7.90
CA GLU A 41 -7.37 9.69 -6.99
C GLU A 41 -7.11 9.19 -5.56
N ALA A 42 -7.95 8.26 -5.06
CA ALA A 42 -7.75 7.68 -3.74
C ALA A 42 -6.45 6.86 -3.66
N GLU A 43 -6.08 6.15 -4.73
CA GLU A 43 -4.84 5.38 -4.78
C GLU A 43 -3.62 6.31 -4.85
N VAL A 44 -3.67 7.38 -5.64
CA VAL A 44 -2.63 8.41 -5.67
C VAL A 44 -2.44 9.03 -4.28
N ALA A 45 -3.53 9.38 -3.60
CA ALA A 45 -3.47 9.94 -2.25
C ALA A 45 -2.92 8.94 -1.20
N ARG A 46 -3.17 7.64 -1.38
CA ARG A 46 -2.57 6.59 -0.55
C ARG A 46 -1.06 6.51 -0.79
N LEU A 47 -0.63 6.45 -2.06
CA LEU A 47 0.77 6.34 -2.42
C LEU A 47 1.57 7.58 -1.99
N GLN A 48 1.01 8.78 -2.16
CA GLN A 48 1.64 10.02 -1.72
C GLN A 48 1.94 10.00 -0.21
N ARG A 49 0.99 9.53 0.61
CA ARG A 49 1.21 9.38 2.07
C ARG A 49 2.35 8.42 2.39
N VAL A 50 2.49 7.34 1.64
CA VAL A 50 3.60 6.39 1.81
C VAL A 50 4.92 7.06 1.45
N VAL A 51 5.00 7.72 0.29
CA VAL A 51 6.20 8.46 -0.15
C VAL A 51 6.60 9.52 0.88
N ASP A 52 5.65 10.32 1.37
CA ASP A 52 5.91 11.34 2.38
C ASP A 52 6.42 10.72 3.69
N SER A 53 5.86 9.57 4.09
CA SER A 53 6.31 8.87 5.30
C SER A 53 7.74 8.34 5.17
N LEU A 54 8.09 7.79 4.01
CA LEU A 54 9.43 7.30 3.72
C LEU A 54 10.42 8.47 3.63
N GLY A 55 10.04 9.57 2.99
CA GLY A 55 10.87 10.77 2.92
C GLY A 55 11.19 11.35 4.30
N ARG A 56 10.20 11.38 5.22
CA ARG A 56 10.43 11.78 6.61
C ARG A 56 11.40 10.84 7.32
N LEU A 57 11.25 9.52 7.14
CA LEU A 57 12.15 8.54 7.75
C LEU A 57 13.58 8.67 7.21
N ALA A 58 13.74 8.77 5.89
CA ALA A 58 15.05 8.96 5.26
C ALA A 58 15.73 10.24 5.78
N GLY A 59 14.99 11.35 5.86
CA GLY A 59 15.52 12.60 6.41
C GLY A 59 15.90 12.50 7.89
N ALA A 60 15.17 11.71 8.69
CA ALA A 60 15.52 11.45 10.08
C ALA A 60 16.81 10.63 10.21
N ILE A 61 16.98 9.60 9.37
CA ILE A 61 18.23 8.82 9.34
C ILE A 61 19.39 9.71 8.89
N GLU A 62 19.22 10.57 7.89
CA GLU A 62 20.32 11.40 7.38
C GLU A 62 20.76 12.50 8.35
N ARG A 63 19.85 13.04 9.17
CA ARG A 63 20.13 14.21 10.01
C ARG A 63 20.23 13.95 11.50
N ASP A 64 19.69 12.83 12.01
CA ASP A 64 19.72 12.50 13.44
C ASP A 64 20.83 11.48 13.75
N PRO A 65 21.92 11.89 14.44
CA PRO A 65 23.01 10.99 14.80
C PRO A 65 22.58 9.76 15.62
N ARG A 66 21.51 9.87 16.45
CA ARG A 66 21.02 8.74 17.24
C ARG A 66 20.32 7.71 16.37
N MET A 67 19.58 8.17 15.37
CA MET A 67 18.95 7.30 14.37
C MET A 67 20.00 6.59 13.51
N GLN A 68 21.07 7.29 13.13
CA GLN A 68 22.21 6.71 12.41
C GLN A 68 22.89 5.61 13.23
N GLU A 69 23.22 5.88 14.49
CA GLU A 69 23.83 4.88 15.37
C GLU A 69 22.94 3.65 15.51
N ARG A 70 21.62 3.82 15.69
CA ARG A 70 20.68 2.71 15.80
C ARG A 70 20.61 1.87 14.53
N VAL A 71 20.40 2.50 13.36
CA VAL A 71 20.29 1.78 12.08
C VAL A 71 21.60 1.07 11.74
N ALA A 72 22.75 1.70 12.01
CA ALA A 72 24.06 1.06 11.85
C ALA A 72 24.22 -0.15 12.77
N ARG A 73 23.83 -0.04 14.05
CA ARG A 73 23.89 -1.16 15.00
C ARG A 73 23.02 -2.32 14.58
N GLU A 74 21.80 -2.07 14.13
CA GLU A 74 20.88 -3.09 13.64
C GLU A 74 21.42 -3.78 12.37
N SER A 75 21.98 -3.00 11.44
CA SER A 75 22.47 -3.52 10.15
C SER A 75 23.77 -4.33 10.29
N PHE A 76 24.67 -3.90 11.18
CA PHE A 76 26.01 -4.49 11.34
C PHE A 76 26.15 -5.36 12.60
N GLY A 77 25.10 -5.51 13.42
CA GLY A 77 25.16 -6.30 14.65
C GLY A 77 26.12 -5.75 15.70
N MET A 78 26.38 -4.45 15.70
CA MET A 78 27.34 -3.81 16.60
C MET A 78 26.74 -3.57 18.00
N ILE A 79 27.47 -3.92 19.06
CA ILE A 79 27.09 -3.69 20.47
C ILE A 79 28.05 -2.71 21.16
N ARG A 80 27.58 -1.97 22.18
CA ARG A 80 28.44 -1.04 22.93
C ARG A 80 29.37 -1.82 23.86
N ARG A 81 30.48 -1.19 24.24
CA ARG A 81 31.26 -1.66 25.39
C ARG A 81 30.36 -1.69 26.63
N GLY A 82 30.20 -2.86 27.23
CA GLY A 82 29.34 -3.10 28.40
C GLY A 82 27.94 -3.62 28.08
N GLU A 83 27.56 -3.77 26.81
CA GLU A 83 26.31 -4.43 26.42
C GLU A 83 26.55 -5.93 26.13
N PHE A 84 25.57 -6.78 26.45
CA PHE A 84 25.64 -8.22 26.19
C PHE A 84 24.54 -8.62 25.19
N LEU A 85 24.92 -9.34 24.12
CA LEU A 85 23.98 -9.94 23.18
C LEU A 85 23.66 -11.36 23.62
N PHE A 86 22.42 -11.61 24.02
CA PHE A 86 21.94 -12.97 24.30
C PHE A 86 21.28 -13.53 23.04
N ARG A 87 21.90 -14.56 22.46
CA ARG A 87 21.29 -15.35 21.38
C ARG A 87 20.76 -16.65 21.97
N ILE A 88 19.45 -16.86 21.88
CA ILE A 88 18.84 -18.14 22.23
C ILE A 88 19.05 -19.07 21.03
N VAL A 89 19.82 -20.14 21.23
CA VAL A 89 20.02 -21.20 20.24
C VAL A 89 19.31 -22.47 20.69
N PRO A 90 18.83 -23.33 19.77
CA PRO A 90 18.29 -24.65 20.11
C PRO A 90 19.33 -25.48 20.88
N GLY A 91 18.86 -26.31 21.83
CA GLY A 91 19.74 -27.04 22.76
C GLY A 91 20.72 -28.02 22.12
N GLU A 92 20.52 -28.37 20.85
CA GLU A 92 21.43 -29.22 20.06
C GLU A 92 22.69 -28.48 19.60
N GLU A 93 22.64 -27.15 19.49
CA GLU A 93 23.76 -26.28 19.09
C GLU A 93 24.51 -25.66 20.29
N ALA A 94 23.96 -25.79 21.50
CA ALA A 94 24.62 -25.36 22.71
C ALA A 94 25.82 -26.30 22.96
N GLY A 95 27.04 -25.78 22.73
CA GLY A 95 28.29 -26.50 22.97
C GLY A 95 28.38 -27.18 24.35
N PRO A 96 29.32 -28.12 24.54
CA PRO A 96 29.27 -29.12 25.60
C PRO A 96 29.01 -28.48 26.96
N ARG A 97 27.85 -28.85 27.53
CA ARG A 97 27.41 -28.48 28.86
C ARG A 97 28.55 -28.80 29.82
N LEU A 98 29.15 -27.78 30.43
CA LEU A 98 30.16 -27.96 31.47
C LEU A 98 29.50 -28.70 32.63
N GLU A 99 29.67 -30.02 32.61
CA GLU A 99 29.27 -30.96 33.63
C GLU A 99 30.22 -30.78 34.81
N ASN A 100 29.92 -29.82 35.68
CA ASN A 100 30.64 -29.63 36.92
C ASN A 100 29.95 -30.41 38.04
N GLY A 101 30.63 -31.43 38.57
CA GLY A 101 30.64 -31.67 40.00
C GLY A 101 30.10 -33.00 40.54
N GLU A 102 30.60 -34.15 40.08
CA GLU A 102 30.54 -35.39 40.89
C GLU A 102 31.92 -36.06 40.95
N GLY A 103 32.74 -35.55 41.86
CA GLY A 103 34.01 -36.15 42.30
C GLY A 103 34.10 -36.10 43.82
N ALA A 104 33.01 -36.47 44.51
CA ALA A 104 33.07 -36.83 45.92
C ALA A 104 33.54 -38.28 46.02
N ARG A 105 34.82 -38.47 46.37
CA ARG A 105 35.37 -39.47 47.30
C ARG A 105 36.89 -39.49 47.22
#